data_AF-A0A0M9EBA5-F1
#
_entry.id   AF-A0A0M9EBA5-F1
#
_cell.length_a   1.000
_cell.length_b   1.000
_cell.length_c   1.000
_cell.angle_alpha   90.00
_cell.angle_beta   90.00
_cell.angle_gamma   90.00
#
_symmetry.space_group_name_H-M   'P 1'
#
loop_
_entity.id
_entity.type
_entity.pdbx_description
1 polymer ?
#
loop_
_entity_poly.entity_id
_entity_poly.type
_entity_poly.pdbx_seq_one_letter_code
_entity_poly.pdbx_strand_id
1 'polypeptide(L)'
;MGVTLAFNTIGWESQNVLFNTINALIGTDIGDEQPSEIHAYITDTALTTGGNLSLSADQKSKITSSVSNESTSAASALFNASGIAVSGILSSNMVSATAKAYIENSDSQKQINADGNITVNADGSISATASNTAKLNATISNAPDSSASALHGASGTGASGLLASNMVSSGVNAYINNIDTQQNIVAGGDIKISAIDEAGIYSNTKIVSSSIVTNDGGMSYINDRLSDLSDINFLSDDGEQTIKFGDRILLADDYIYGGNAGNICIFMGEEDTIDLSTEDYTDIGYWKKDSSTQVVPEGLNISDSDSMAIGGLVVRNDVRSFADAYVNNANVTAGSLEVSATEDMIIKATADSTTESSGGNAFGDGQSLAVNGVIATNLILSQADSHISNSVVQTNTGDVHVDAKNSSIIDAKTLSSTTSGDTGVAVTLAFNTIGWDAQNILFATLDTLLGTDALGNADPSDVKAYIQNSSIDAYGNITVYAESTAHINATVSNKTDSTAYALMNASSMAIGSVLVSNMVHSSAEAFIDSATDVNITAQNGSITIEASDDATIIANSEVSAISLYIAP
;
A
#
# COMPACT_ATOMS: atom_id res chain seq x y z
N MET A 1 25.20 -10.32 2.54
CA MET A 1 24.20 -10.05 1.48
C MET A 1 23.05 -11.02 1.63
N GLY A 2 21.81 -10.60 1.38
CA GLY A 2 20.64 -11.49 1.40
C GLY A 2 19.62 -11.11 0.33
N VAL A 3 18.97 -12.09 -0.31
CA VAL A 3 17.87 -11.83 -1.23
C VAL A 3 16.70 -12.72 -0.84
N THR A 4 15.51 -12.12 -0.67
CA THR A 4 14.28 -12.86 -0.39
C THR A 4 13.28 -12.63 -1.52
N LEU A 5 12.71 -13.72 -2.03
CA LEU A 5 11.72 -13.68 -3.10
C LEU A 5 10.43 -14.34 -2.60
N ALA A 6 9.28 -13.73 -2.87
CA ALA A 6 7.97 -14.31 -2.57
C ALA A 6 7.03 -14.11 -3.76
N PHE A 7 6.50 -15.21 -4.29
CA PHE A 7 5.55 -15.22 -5.39
C PHE A 7 4.33 -16.03 -4.99
N ASN A 8 3.18 -15.37 -4.92
CA ASN A 8 1.91 -16.02 -4.61
C ASN A 8 0.93 -15.66 -5.71
N THR A 9 0.32 -16.67 -6.33
CA THR A 9 -0.69 -16.47 -7.36
C THR A 9 -1.92 -17.33 -7.09
N ILE A 10 -3.10 -16.77 -7.32
CA ILE A 10 -4.39 -17.48 -7.40
C ILE A 10 -5.02 -17.09 -8.71
N GLY A 11 -5.38 -18.04 -9.57
CA GLY A 11 -6.03 -17.75 -10.85
C GLY A 11 -5.09 -17.26 -11.97
N TRP A 12 -3.81 -17.64 -11.93
CA TRP A 12 -2.83 -17.29 -12.96
C TRP A 12 -2.08 -18.55 -13.40
N GLU A 13 -1.69 -18.63 -14.67
CA GLU A 13 -0.89 -19.76 -15.14
C GLU A 13 0.42 -19.89 -14.35
N SER A 14 0.77 -21.14 -14.04
CA SER A 14 2.06 -21.45 -13.44
C SER A 14 3.17 -21.27 -14.47
N GLN A 15 3.88 -20.15 -14.40
CA GLN A 15 5.05 -19.87 -15.22
C GLN A 15 6.34 -19.88 -14.39
N ASN A 16 7.49 -19.89 -15.07
CA ASN A 16 8.80 -19.70 -14.44
C ASN A 16 8.93 -18.26 -13.90
N VAL A 17 8.36 -18.03 -12.72
CA VAL A 17 8.35 -16.75 -11.99
C VAL A 17 9.75 -16.11 -11.87
N LEU A 18 10.83 -16.89 -11.86
CA LEU A 18 12.20 -16.36 -11.77
C LEU A 18 12.68 -15.60 -13.03
N PHE A 19 12.15 -15.90 -14.23
CA PHE A 19 12.53 -15.17 -15.46
C PHE A 19 11.59 -13.99 -15.75
N ASN A 20 10.32 -14.11 -15.38
CA ASN A 20 9.34 -13.02 -15.53
C ASN A 20 9.47 -11.94 -14.45
N THR A 21 10.31 -12.09 -13.44
CA THR A 21 10.55 -11.04 -12.42
C THR A 21 11.39 -9.89 -12.93
N ILE A 22 12.26 -10.15 -13.91
CA ILE A 22 12.86 -9.09 -14.73
C ILE A 22 11.77 -8.41 -15.57
N ASN A 23 10.81 -9.17 -16.10
CA ASN A 23 9.69 -8.61 -16.86
C ASN A 23 8.67 -7.86 -15.98
N ALA A 24 8.48 -8.25 -14.71
CA ALA A 24 7.65 -7.57 -13.72
C ALA A 24 8.26 -6.23 -13.29
N LEU A 25 9.60 -6.10 -13.36
CA LEU A 25 10.29 -4.82 -13.27
C LEU A 25 10.06 -3.95 -14.52
N ILE A 26 9.70 -4.55 -15.67
CA ILE A 26 9.62 -3.90 -17.00
C ILE A 26 8.16 -3.65 -17.46
N GLY A 27 7.15 -4.15 -16.74
CA GLY A 27 5.74 -3.95 -17.09
C GLY A 27 5.26 -4.75 -18.30
N THR A 28 6.05 -5.71 -18.79
CA THR A 28 5.73 -6.50 -19.98
C THR A 28 5.54 -7.96 -19.62
N ASP A 29 4.28 -8.32 -19.35
CA ASP A 29 3.77 -9.69 -19.28
C ASP A 29 4.14 -10.49 -17.99
N ILE A 30 3.16 -10.58 -17.08
CA ILE A 30 3.26 -11.28 -15.79
C ILE A 30 2.65 -12.70 -15.84
N GLY A 31 2.30 -13.16 -17.04
CA GLY A 31 1.69 -14.46 -17.31
C GLY A 31 0.24 -14.36 -17.74
N ASP A 32 -0.26 -15.41 -18.39
CA ASP A 32 -1.65 -15.46 -18.84
C ASP A 32 -2.61 -15.69 -17.66
N GLU A 33 -3.68 -14.90 -17.63
CA GLU A 33 -4.73 -15.02 -16.62
C GLU A 33 -5.49 -16.35 -16.80
N GLN A 34 -5.69 -17.09 -15.71
CA GLN A 34 -6.49 -18.33 -15.66
C GLN A 34 -7.34 -18.29 -14.40
N PRO A 35 -8.41 -17.47 -14.39
CA PRO A 35 -9.10 -17.11 -13.16
C PRO A 35 -9.54 -18.31 -12.33
N SER A 36 -9.54 -18.16 -11.01
CA SER A 36 -10.26 -19.10 -10.14
C SER A 36 -11.75 -18.87 -10.32
N GLU A 37 -12.47 -19.82 -10.92
CA GLU A 37 -13.88 -19.65 -11.27
C GLU A 37 -14.82 -20.47 -10.35
N ILE A 38 -15.94 -19.87 -9.92
CA ILE A 38 -17.11 -20.63 -9.45
C ILE A 38 -18.34 -20.29 -10.27
N HIS A 39 -19.08 -21.35 -10.63
CA HIS A 39 -20.32 -21.26 -11.36
C HIS A 39 -21.46 -21.92 -10.58
N ALA A 40 -22.61 -21.25 -10.48
CA ALA A 40 -23.88 -21.81 -10.05
C ALA A 40 -24.91 -21.53 -11.15
N TYR A 41 -25.30 -22.56 -11.92
CA TYR A 41 -26.08 -22.30 -13.13
C TYR A 41 -27.16 -23.33 -13.44
N ILE A 42 -28.15 -22.87 -14.20
CA ILE A 42 -29.15 -23.68 -14.88
C ILE A 42 -29.07 -23.34 -16.36
N THR A 43 -28.83 -24.34 -17.20
CA THR A 43 -28.75 -24.18 -18.65
C THR A 43 -29.76 -25.09 -19.33
N ASP A 44 -30.54 -24.55 -20.26
CA ASP A 44 -31.45 -25.29 -21.15
C ASP A 44 -32.38 -26.27 -20.42
N THR A 45 -32.91 -25.85 -19.27
CA THR A 45 -33.66 -26.75 -18.36
C THR A 45 -35.02 -26.18 -18.01
N ALA A 46 -36.08 -26.90 -18.39
CA ALA A 46 -37.42 -26.66 -17.84
C ALA A 46 -37.45 -27.11 -16.37
N LEU A 47 -37.79 -26.20 -15.47
CA LEU A 47 -37.69 -26.42 -14.03
C LEU A 47 -38.97 -25.95 -13.33
N THR A 48 -39.50 -26.76 -12.43
CA THR A 48 -40.60 -26.38 -11.55
C THR A 48 -40.27 -26.77 -10.13
N THR A 49 -40.33 -25.81 -9.21
CA THR A 49 -40.06 -26.01 -7.78
C THR A 49 -41.27 -25.58 -6.94
N GLY A 50 -41.67 -26.42 -5.97
CA GLY A 50 -42.76 -26.09 -5.03
C GLY A 50 -42.38 -25.09 -3.94
N GLY A 51 -41.23 -24.42 -4.09
CA GLY A 51 -40.64 -23.48 -3.14
C GLY A 51 -39.56 -22.64 -3.84
N ASN A 52 -38.67 -22.02 -3.06
CA ASN A 52 -37.66 -21.11 -3.61
C ASN A 52 -36.65 -21.84 -4.52
N LEU A 53 -36.22 -21.14 -5.58
CA LEU A 53 -35.10 -21.51 -6.44
C LEU A 53 -33.94 -20.55 -6.18
N SER A 54 -32.79 -21.06 -5.75
CA SER A 54 -31.62 -20.23 -5.42
C SER A 54 -30.36 -20.75 -6.11
N LEU A 55 -29.71 -19.89 -6.89
CA LEU A 55 -28.37 -20.06 -7.43
C LEU A 55 -27.43 -19.12 -6.68
N SER A 56 -26.41 -19.68 -6.04
CA SER A 56 -25.45 -18.93 -5.25
C SER A 56 -24.03 -19.31 -5.64
N ALA A 57 -23.29 -18.36 -6.21
CA ALA A 57 -21.85 -18.46 -6.46
C ALA A 57 -21.12 -17.55 -5.47
N ASP A 58 -20.24 -18.10 -4.63
CA ASP A 58 -19.47 -17.37 -3.63
C ASP A 58 -17.98 -17.67 -3.82
N GLN A 59 -17.23 -16.67 -4.28
CA GLN A 59 -15.79 -16.72 -4.40
C GLN A 59 -15.09 -15.93 -3.32
N LYS A 60 -14.10 -16.58 -2.69
CA LYS A 60 -13.26 -15.94 -1.68
C LYS A 60 -11.82 -16.29 -1.95
N SER A 61 -11.06 -15.28 -2.36
CA SER A 61 -9.63 -15.38 -2.62
C SER A 61 -8.88 -14.50 -1.63
N LYS A 62 -7.89 -15.08 -0.95
CA LYS A 62 -7.06 -14.34 -0.01
C LYS A 62 -5.61 -14.76 -0.14
N ILE A 63 -4.73 -13.78 -0.30
CA ILE A 63 -3.29 -13.96 -0.10
C ILE A 63 -2.86 -13.11 1.08
N THR A 64 -2.01 -13.68 1.92
CA THR A 64 -1.32 -12.95 2.97
C THR A 64 0.15 -13.28 2.86
N SER A 65 0.97 -12.26 2.59
CA SER A 65 2.42 -12.38 2.48
C SER A 65 3.10 -11.55 3.55
N SER A 66 4.10 -12.14 4.19
CA SER A 66 4.99 -11.49 5.14
C SER A 66 6.41 -11.82 4.74
N VAL A 67 7.14 -10.84 4.24
CA VAL A 67 8.49 -11.03 3.70
C VAL A 67 9.44 -10.10 4.42
N SER A 68 10.45 -10.66 5.07
CA SER A 68 11.48 -9.88 5.71
C SER A 68 12.86 -10.31 5.28
N ASN A 69 13.80 -9.38 5.35
CA ASN A 69 15.21 -9.64 5.16
C ASN A 69 16.00 -8.66 6.03
N GLU A 70 17.09 -9.16 6.59
CA GLU A 70 18.00 -8.41 7.43
C GLU A 70 19.40 -8.88 7.04
N SER A 71 20.25 -7.94 6.65
CA SER A 71 21.64 -8.23 6.31
C SER A 71 22.50 -7.34 7.17
N THR A 72 23.24 -7.91 8.11
CA THR A 72 24.12 -7.14 8.99
C THR A 72 25.58 -7.38 8.60
N SER A 73 26.36 -6.31 8.56
CA SER A 73 27.82 -6.34 8.50
C SER A 73 28.37 -5.53 9.66
N ALA A 74 29.11 -6.17 10.56
CA ALA A 74 29.76 -5.53 11.70
C ALA A 74 31.26 -5.76 11.60
N ALA A 75 31.94 -4.89 10.86
CA ALA A 75 33.38 -4.99 10.63
C ALA A 75 34.15 -4.27 11.74
N SER A 76 35.09 -4.97 12.38
CA SER A 76 35.99 -4.38 13.36
C SER A 76 37.43 -4.78 13.05
N ALA A 77 38.30 -3.79 12.90
CA ALA A 77 39.73 -4.00 12.66
C ALA A 77 40.52 -2.82 13.21
N LEU A 78 41.81 -3.04 13.53
CA LEU A 78 42.67 -1.93 13.95
C LEU A 78 42.89 -0.92 12.80
N PHE A 79 42.94 -1.40 11.56
CA PHE A 79 43.12 -0.58 10.37
C PHE A 79 42.18 -1.05 9.27
N ASN A 80 41.57 -0.10 8.54
CA ASN A 80 40.81 -0.35 7.32
C ASN A 80 39.66 -1.35 7.49
N ALA A 81 38.86 -1.22 8.56
CA ALA A 81 37.65 -2.03 8.71
C ALA A 81 36.68 -1.71 7.56
N SER A 82 36.14 -2.74 6.90
CA SER A 82 35.19 -2.56 5.80
C SER A 82 34.00 -3.48 5.97
N GLY A 83 32.83 -2.87 6.12
CA GLY A 83 31.53 -3.54 6.23
C GLY A 83 30.69 -3.31 4.98
N ILE A 84 30.05 -4.38 4.48
CA ILE A 84 29.11 -4.29 3.37
C ILE A 84 27.87 -5.13 3.70
N ALA A 85 26.75 -4.45 3.88
CA ALA A 85 25.42 -5.04 4.02
C ALA A 85 24.59 -4.69 2.78
N VAL A 86 24.21 -5.71 2.02
CA VAL A 86 23.34 -5.55 0.84
C VAL A 86 22.18 -6.50 0.94
N SER A 87 20.96 -6.01 0.81
CA SER A 87 19.78 -6.87 0.77
C SER A 87 18.78 -6.49 -0.30
N GLY A 88 18.05 -7.48 -0.80
CA GLY A 88 16.98 -7.28 -1.76
C GLY A 88 15.74 -8.06 -1.36
N ILE A 89 14.57 -7.49 -1.62
CA ILE A 89 13.30 -8.22 -1.55
C ILE A 89 12.47 -7.97 -2.80
N LEU A 90 11.92 -9.04 -3.35
CA LEU A 90 10.89 -8.98 -4.37
C LEU A 90 9.68 -9.79 -3.91
N SER A 91 8.53 -9.13 -3.78
CA SER A 91 7.26 -9.78 -3.50
C SER A 91 6.28 -9.49 -4.62
N SER A 92 5.71 -10.54 -5.20
CA SER A 92 4.58 -10.44 -6.12
C SER A 92 3.41 -11.26 -5.61
N ASN A 93 2.24 -10.63 -5.46
CA ASN A 93 1.01 -11.29 -5.06
C ASN A 93 -0.06 -10.98 -6.10
N MET A 94 -0.61 -12.00 -6.74
CA MET A 94 -1.56 -11.84 -7.83
C MET A 94 -2.80 -12.70 -7.57
N VAL A 95 -3.98 -12.11 -7.66
CA VAL A 95 -5.27 -12.82 -7.57
C VAL A 95 -6.03 -12.54 -8.84
N SER A 96 -6.59 -13.58 -9.43
CA SER A 96 -7.62 -13.53 -10.46
C SER A 96 -8.73 -14.48 -10.05
N ALA A 97 -9.95 -13.96 -9.86
CA ALA A 97 -11.08 -14.75 -9.41
C ALA A 97 -12.39 -14.27 -10.02
N THR A 98 -13.25 -15.20 -10.43
CA THR A 98 -14.56 -14.88 -11.02
C THR A 98 -15.68 -15.72 -10.43
N ALA A 99 -16.84 -15.09 -10.24
CA ALA A 99 -18.06 -15.77 -9.78
C ALA A 99 -19.20 -15.56 -10.79
N LYS A 100 -19.91 -16.63 -11.15
CA LYS A 100 -21.08 -16.56 -12.05
C LYS A 100 -22.28 -17.30 -11.47
N ALA A 101 -23.42 -16.64 -11.38
CA ALA A 101 -24.68 -17.24 -10.99
C ALA A 101 -25.74 -16.94 -12.05
N TYR A 102 -26.23 -17.94 -12.79
CA TYR A 102 -27.06 -17.64 -13.94
C TYR A 102 -28.09 -18.70 -14.32
N ILE A 103 -29.16 -18.23 -14.95
CA ILE A 103 -30.11 -19.05 -15.70
C ILE A 103 -29.95 -18.68 -17.17
N GLU A 104 -29.58 -19.64 -18.00
CA GLU A 104 -29.36 -19.44 -19.43
C GLU A 104 -30.17 -20.44 -20.25
N ASN A 105 -30.83 -19.99 -21.32
CA ASN A 105 -31.56 -20.88 -22.23
C ASN A 105 -31.23 -20.55 -23.69
N SER A 106 -30.88 -21.59 -24.45
CA SER A 106 -30.66 -21.60 -25.89
C SER A 106 -31.53 -22.66 -26.56
N ASP A 107 -32.05 -22.34 -27.75
CA ASP A 107 -32.85 -23.28 -28.56
C ASP A 107 -31.98 -24.34 -29.30
N SER A 108 -30.67 -24.40 -28.98
CA SER A 108 -29.69 -25.28 -29.61
C SER A 108 -29.93 -26.78 -29.36
N GLN A 109 -30.68 -27.16 -28.32
CA GLN A 109 -31.12 -28.54 -28.08
C GLN A 109 -32.36 -28.86 -28.93
N LYS A 110 -32.15 -28.99 -30.25
CA LYS A 110 -33.14 -29.45 -31.22
C LYS A 110 -33.65 -30.87 -30.89
N GLN A 111 -34.78 -30.94 -30.19
CA GLN A 111 -35.96 -31.80 -30.43
C GLN A 111 -36.73 -32.03 -29.13
N ILE A 112 -37.52 -31.04 -28.71
CA ILE A 112 -38.84 -31.37 -28.17
C ILE A 112 -39.86 -30.75 -29.11
N ASN A 113 -40.53 -31.64 -29.84
CA ASN A 113 -41.61 -31.34 -30.74
C ASN A 113 -42.85 -30.99 -29.89
N ALA A 114 -42.99 -29.71 -29.53
CA ALA A 114 -44.23 -29.01 -29.19
C ALA A 114 -43.87 -27.53 -28.93
N ASP A 115 -44.75 -26.61 -29.32
CA ASP A 115 -44.65 -25.14 -29.19
C ASP A 115 -44.55 -24.62 -27.73
N GLY A 116 -43.68 -25.19 -26.89
CA GLY A 116 -43.59 -24.90 -25.46
C GLY A 116 -42.29 -24.18 -25.09
N ASN A 117 -42.43 -22.95 -24.60
CA ASN A 117 -41.34 -22.19 -23.95
C ASN A 117 -40.72 -23.02 -22.80
N ILE A 118 -39.39 -22.99 -22.67
CA ILE A 118 -38.69 -23.45 -21.46
C ILE A 118 -39.17 -22.55 -20.33
N THR A 119 -39.87 -23.15 -19.36
CA THR A 119 -40.43 -22.41 -18.23
C THR A 119 -39.64 -22.74 -16.98
N VAL A 120 -39.18 -21.69 -16.28
CA VAL A 120 -38.68 -21.79 -14.91
C VAL A 120 -39.78 -21.26 -14.00
N ASN A 121 -40.38 -22.13 -13.21
CA ASN A 121 -41.46 -21.78 -12.29
C ASN A 121 -41.08 -22.14 -10.85
N ALA A 122 -41.16 -21.16 -9.95
CA ALA A 122 -41.02 -21.37 -8.52
C ALA A 122 -42.29 -20.90 -7.81
N ASP A 123 -42.90 -21.75 -6.98
CA ASP A 123 -44.03 -21.32 -6.13
C ASP A 123 -43.58 -20.27 -5.09
N GLY A 124 -42.27 -20.21 -4.80
CA GLY A 124 -41.63 -19.19 -3.96
C GLY A 124 -40.82 -18.16 -4.76
N SER A 125 -39.71 -17.68 -4.19
CA SER A 125 -38.81 -16.71 -4.82
C SER A 125 -37.77 -17.36 -5.75
N ILE A 126 -37.26 -16.60 -6.72
CA ILE A 126 -36.08 -16.98 -7.53
C ILE A 126 -34.93 -16.03 -7.19
N SER A 127 -33.74 -16.55 -6.91
CA SER A 127 -32.54 -15.73 -6.74
C SER A 127 -31.35 -16.28 -7.51
N ALA A 128 -30.65 -15.40 -8.22
CA ALA A 128 -29.32 -15.65 -8.77
C ALA A 128 -28.36 -14.64 -8.15
N THR A 129 -27.49 -15.11 -7.27
CA THR A 129 -26.54 -14.27 -6.54
C THR A 129 -25.13 -14.77 -6.78
N ALA A 130 -24.32 -13.91 -7.38
CA ALA A 130 -22.89 -14.13 -7.52
C ALA A 130 -22.16 -13.12 -6.63
N SER A 131 -21.19 -13.60 -5.88
CA SER A 131 -20.36 -12.78 -5.00
C SER A 131 -18.91 -13.19 -5.14
N ASN A 132 -18.02 -12.20 -5.20
CA ASN A 132 -16.58 -12.42 -5.10
C ASN A 132 -15.98 -11.50 -4.03
N THR A 133 -15.01 -12.02 -3.29
CA THR A 133 -14.21 -11.28 -2.33
C THR A 133 -12.74 -11.63 -2.51
N ALA A 134 -11.96 -10.70 -3.07
CA ALA A 134 -10.53 -10.86 -3.29
C ALA A 134 -9.73 -9.92 -2.38
N LYS A 135 -8.97 -10.47 -1.42
CA LYS A 135 -8.21 -9.68 -0.44
C LYS A 135 -6.72 -10.03 -0.44
N LEU A 136 -5.87 -9.05 -0.74
CA LEU A 136 -4.42 -9.12 -0.63
C LEU A 136 -3.94 -8.38 0.62
N ASN A 137 -3.15 -9.05 1.46
CA ASN A 137 -2.42 -8.42 2.55
C ASN A 137 -0.92 -8.67 2.35
N ALA A 138 -0.13 -7.63 2.13
CA ALA A 138 1.31 -7.74 1.93
C ALA A 138 2.06 -6.90 2.97
N THR A 139 2.87 -7.53 3.80
CA THR A 139 3.78 -6.85 4.73
C THR A 139 5.21 -7.20 4.37
N ILE A 140 6.00 -6.18 4.07
CA ILE A 140 7.36 -6.38 3.60
C ILE A 140 8.31 -5.46 4.37
N SER A 141 9.40 -6.00 4.90
CA SER A 141 10.38 -5.22 5.66
C SER A 141 11.81 -5.61 5.28
N ASN A 142 12.65 -4.65 4.91
CA ASN A 142 14.07 -4.90 4.69
C ASN A 142 14.93 -3.94 5.50
N ALA A 143 15.94 -4.47 6.20
CA ALA A 143 16.83 -3.66 7.03
C ALA A 143 18.29 -4.12 6.89
N PRO A 144 19.02 -3.73 5.82
CA PRO A 144 20.47 -3.89 5.83
C PRO A 144 21.12 -2.85 6.74
N ASP A 145 22.04 -3.32 7.57
CA ASP A 145 22.80 -2.50 8.49
C ASP A 145 24.30 -2.81 8.36
N SER A 146 25.08 -1.80 8.05
CA SER A 146 26.53 -1.90 7.97
C SER A 146 27.19 -1.00 8.99
N SER A 147 27.72 -1.59 10.05
CA SER A 147 28.61 -0.94 11.02
C SER A 147 30.07 -1.27 10.73
N ALA A 148 30.93 -0.26 10.72
CA ALA A 148 32.37 -0.43 10.63
C ALA A 148 33.11 0.43 11.67
N SER A 149 34.01 -0.19 12.42
CA SER A 149 34.79 0.49 13.46
C SER A 149 36.28 0.17 13.30
N ALA A 150 37.12 1.22 13.28
CA ALA A 150 38.57 1.08 13.26
C ALA A 150 39.29 2.23 13.97
N LEU A 151 40.56 2.00 14.33
CA LEU A 151 41.45 3.05 14.86
C LEU A 151 41.92 4.00 13.74
N HIS A 152 41.97 3.52 12.49
CA HIS A 152 42.32 4.32 11.33
C HIS A 152 41.78 3.68 10.05
N GLY A 153 41.05 4.48 9.25
CA GLY A 153 40.37 4.03 8.04
C GLY A 153 39.21 3.08 8.35
N ALA A 154 37.98 3.52 8.16
CA ALA A 154 36.81 2.65 8.24
C ALA A 154 35.88 2.92 7.06
N SER A 155 35.23 1.90 6.54
CA SER A 155 34.29 2.05 5.43
C SER A 155 33.05 1.18 5.63
N GLY A 156 31.89 1.73 5.30
CA GLY A 156 30.61 1.06 5.45
C GLY A 156 29.75 1.27 4.22
N THR A 157 29.02 0.22 3.82
CA THR A 157 27.99 0.34 2.79
C THR A 157 26.76 -0.47 3.18
N GLY A 158 25.64 0.22 3.34
CA GLY A 158 24.32 -0.35 3.51
C GLY A 158 23.49 -0.10 2.25
N ALA A 159 23.05 -1.14 1.55
CA ALA A 159 22.22 -0.96 0.36
C ALA A 159 21.01 -1.91 0.35
N SER A 160 19.84 -1.37 0.03
CA SER A 160 18.60 -2.12 -0.06
C SER A 160 17.81 -1.78 -1.32
N GLY A 161 17.31 -2.82 -1.99
CA GLY A 161 16.32 -2.70 -3.06
C GLY A 161 15.06 -3.48 -2.73
N LEU A 162 13.90 -2.86 -2.94
CA LEU A 162 12.60 -3.46 -2.66
C LEU A 162 11.62 -3.23 -3.79
N LEU A 163 10.99 -4.31 -4.27
CA LEU A 163 9.84 -4.25 -5.17
C LEU A 163 8.69 -5.07 -4.59
N ALA A 164 7.56 -4.41 -4.38
CA ALA A 164 6.31 -5.01 -3.98
C ALA A 164 5.28 -4.80 -5.10
N SER A 165 4.79 -5.88 -5.69
CA SER A 165 3.76 -5.84 -6.72
C SER A 165 2.54 -6.62 -6.25
N ASN A 166 1.40 -5.98 -6.17
CA ASN A 166 0.14 -6.60 -5.79
C ASN A 166 -0.89 -6.32 -6.87
N MET A 167 -1.50 -7.37 -7.40
CA MET A 167 -2.53 -7.26 -8.42
C MET A 167 -3.75 -8.08 -8.04
N VAL A 168 -4.92 -7.46 -8.09
CA VAL A 168 -6.20 -8.15 -8.03
C VAL A 168 -6.93 -7.90 -9.33
N SER A 169 -7.30 -8.98 -10.00
CA SER A 169 -8.28 -9.01 -11.07
C SER A 169 -9.48 -9.79 -10.55
N SER A 170 -10.67 -9.23 -10.64
CA SER A 170 -11.88 -9.95 -10.28
C SER A 170 -13.07 -9.60 -11.16
N GLY A 171 -14.09 -10.45 -11.12
CA GLY A 171 -15.26 -10.26 -11.98
C GLY A 171 -16.45 -11.07 -11.51
N VAL A 172 -17.62 -10.46 -11.56
CA VAL A 172 -18.86 -11.11 -11.11
C VAL A 172 -19.96 -10.93 -12.14
N ASN A 173 -20.64 -12.04 -12.47
CA ASN A 173 -21.79 -12.02 -13.37
C ASN A 173 -22.98 -12.69 -12.69
N ALA A 174 -24.12 -12.01 -12.61
CA ALA A 174 -25.37 -12.60 -12.16
C ALA A 174 -26.47 -12.31 -13.17
N TYR A 175 -27.08 -13.33 -13.78
CA TYR A 175 -28.01 -13.04 -14.86
C TYR A 175 -29.09 -14.08 -15.14
N ILE A 176 -30.15 -13.61 -15.78
CA ILE A 176 -31.08 -14.42 -16.56
C ILE A 176 -30.91 -14.01 -18.02
N ASN A 177 -30.53 -14.95 -18.88
CA ASN A 177 -30.29 -14.67 -20.30
C ASN A 177 -30.97 -15.72 -21.18
N ASN A 178 -31.82 -15.27 -22.11
CA ASN A 178 -32.36 -16.15 -23.14
C ASN A 178 -31.88 -15.69 -24.52
N ILE A 179 -31.33 -16.61 -25.31
CA ILE A 179 -30.58 -16.23 -26.52
C ILE A 179 -31.50 -16.08 -27.73
N ASP A 180 -32.38 -17.06 -27.97
CA ASP A 180 -33.11 -17.19 -29.23
C ASP A 180 -34.57 -16.73 -29.13
N THR A 181 -35.28 -17.18 -28.11
CA THR A 181 -36.69 -16.89 -27.88
C THR A 181 -36.95 -16.45 -26.45
N GLN A 182 -37.90 -15.52 -26.27
CA GLN A 182 -38.25 -14.99 -24.95
C GLN A 182 -38.88 -16.10 -24.10
N GLN A 183 -38.26 -16.42 -22.96
CA GLN A 183 -38.70 -17.51 -22.08
C GLN A 183 -39.50 -17.02 -20.87
N ASN A 184 -40.38 -17.88 -20.36
CA ASN A 184 -41.19 -17.55 -19.19
C ASN A 184 -40.40 -17.83 -17.90
N ILE A 185 -40.23 -16.79 -17.09
CA ILE A 185 -39.65 -16.87 -15.74
C ILE A 185 -40.72 -16.45 -14.75
N VAL A 186 -41.18 -17.39 -13.93
CA VAL A 186 -42.33 -17.18 -13.04
C VAL A 186 -41.93 -17.49 -11.59
N ALA A 187 -42.13 -16.52 -10.71
CA ALA A 187 -41.97 -16.67 -9.27
C ALA A 187 -43.28 -16.29 -8.56
N GLY A 188 -43.73 -17.13 -7.63
CA GLY A 188 -44.83 -16.80 -6.72
C GLY A 188 -44.45 -15.71 -5.71
N GLY A 189 -43.16 -15.60 -5.40
CA GLY A 189 -42.55 -14.53 -4.63
C GLY A 189 -41.62 -13.65 -5.48
N ASP A 190 -40.62 -13.06 -4.84
CA ASP A 190 -39.72 -12.09 -5.47
C ASP A 190 -38.65 -12.72 -6.37
N ILE A 191 -38.14 -11.96 -7.34
CA ILE A 191 -36.96 -12.29 -8.12
C ILE A 191 -35.82 -11.34 -7.77
N LYS A 192 -34.65 -11.89 -7.44
CA LYS A 192 -33.43 -11.13 -7.14
C LYS A 192 -32.25 -11.62 -7.98
N ILE A 193 -31.66 -10.72 -8.76
CA ILE A 193 -30.43 -10.94 -9.53
C ILE A 193 -29.37 -10.01 -8.97
N SER A 194 -28.27 -10.55 -8.44
CA SER A 194 -27.31 -9.76 -7.67
C SER A 194 -25.87 -10.18 -7.94
N ALA A 195 -25.07 -9.25 -8.45
CA ALA A 195 -23.62 -9.37 -8.64
C ALA A 195 -22.92 -8.46 -7.63
N ILE A 196 -22.07 -9.03 -6.76
CA ILE A 196 -21.35 -8.30 -5.72
C ILE A 196 -19.86 -8.62 -5.83
N ASP A 197 -19.02 -7.63 -6.15
CA ASP A 197 -17.57 -7.80 -6.11
C ASP A 197 -16.92 -6.91 -5.05
N GLU A 198 -16.13 -7.52 -4.18
CA GLU A 198 -15.28 -6.84 -3.20
C GLU A 198 -13.81 -7.15 -3.50
N ALA A 199 -13.01 -6.14 -3.85
CA ALA A 199 -11.57 -6.31 -3.97
C ALA A 199 -10.78 -5.33 -3.09
N GLY A 200 -9.73 -5.85 -2.45
CA GLY A 200 -8.94 -5.07 -1.50
C GLY A 200 -7.45 -5.41 -1.54
N ILE A 201 -6.61 -4.38 -1.61
CA ILE A 201 -5.16 -4.49 -1.40
C ILE A 201 -4.77 -3.69 -0.15
N TYR A 202 -4.16 -4.39 0.80
CA TYR A 202 -3.60 -3.83 2.03
C TYR A 202 -2.10 -4.08 2.01
N SER A 203 -1.30 -3.05 1.72
CA SER A 203 0.14 -3.15 1.52
C SER A 203 0.89 -2.27 2.51
N ASN A 204 1.85 -2.85 3.22
CA ASN A 204 2.76 -2.14 4.12
C ASN A 204 4.20 -2.56 3.82
N THR A 205 4.93 -1.70 3.11
CA THR A 205 6.32 -1.97 2.72
C THR A 205 7.24 -0.97 3.39
N LYS A 206 8.21 -1.49 4.15
CA LYS A 206 9.19 -0.71 4.88
C LYS A 206 10.62 -1.10 4.51
N ILE A 207 11.49 -0.11 4.38
CA ILE A 207 12.91 -0.28 4.14
C ILE A 207 13.68 0.65 5.09
N VAL A 208 14.73 0.13 5.72
CA VAL A 208 15.64 0.87 6.59
C VAL A 208 17.06 0.52 6.18
N SER A 209 17.70 1.35 5.35
CA SER A 209 19.08 1.12 4.92
C SER A 209 20.04 1.96 5.74
N SER A 210 20.92 1.32 6.51
CA SER A 210 21.84 2.01 7.43
C SER A 210 23.30 1.70 7.11
N SER A 211 24.14 2.73 7.16
CA SER A 211 25.59 2.60 7.25
C SER A 211 26.17 3.56 8.28
N ILE A 212 26.80 3.00 9.32
CA ILE A 212 27.41 3.78 10.40
C ILE A 212 28.89 3.44 10.46
N VAL A 213 29.74 4.47 10.39
CA VAL A 213 31.19 4.32 10.38
C VAL A 213 31.81 5.18 11.47
N THR A 214 32.54 4.54 12.37
CA THR A 214 33.18 5.17 13.52
C THR A 214 34.69 4.97 13.50
N ASN A 215 35.44 6.05 13.67
CA ASN A 215 36.88 6.05 13.72
C ASN A 215 37.37 7.14 14.66
N ASP A 216 37.48 6.81 15.93
CA ASP A 216 37.85 7.76 16.96
C ASP A 216 39.36 7.99 17.05
N GLY A 217 40.19 7.41 16.18
CA GLY A 217 41.66 7.55 16.28
C GLY A 217 42.23 7.05 17.61
N GLY A 218 41.46 6.26 18.38
CA GLY A 218 41.83 5.80 19.72
C GLY A 218 41.72 6.90 20.77
N MET A 219 41.11 8.03 20.41
CA MET A 219 40.93 9.20 21.26
C MET A 219 39.87 8.97 22.34
N SER A 220 38.94 8.02 22.17
CA SER A 220 38.07 7.57 23.25
C SER A 220 38.89 7.12 24.47
N TYR A 221 39.98 6.36 24.24
CA TYR A 221 40.91 5.92 25.28
C TYR A 221 41.85 7.02 25.81
N ILE A 222 42.05 8.11 25.06
CA ILE A 222 42.95 9.21 25.47
C ILE A 222 42.18 10.25 26.30
N ASN A 223 40.92 10.56 25.98
CA ASN A 223 40.07 11.43 26.81
C ASN A 223 39.85 10.83 28.21
N ASP A 224 39.67 9.51 28.32
CA ASP A 224 39.55 8.80 29.60
C ASP A 224 40.83 8.87 30.46
N ARG A 225 41.98 9.19 29.84
CA ARG A 225 43.31 9.22 30.50
C ARG A 225 43.86 10.63 30.70
N LEU A 226 43.26 11.65 30.08
CA LEU A 226 43.70 13.05 30.12
C LEU A 226 42.75 13.97 30.91
N SER A 227 41.93 13.41 31.79
CA SER A 227 41.28 14.17 32.85
C SER A 227 42.37 14.84 33.70
N ASP A 228 42.40 16.18 33.70
CA ASP A 228 43.33 16.95 34.54
C ASP A 228 43.02 16.64 36.01
N LEU A 229 43.80 15.72 36.59
CA LEU A 229 43.65 15.21 37.95
C LEU A 229 43.90 16.31 39.01
N SER A 230 44.32 17.51 38.61
CA SER A 230 44.66 18.60 39.52
C SER A 230 43.46 19.32 40.14
N ASP A 231 42.25 19.15 39.58
CA ASP A 231 41.02 19.86 40.00
C ASP A 231 39.89 18.90 40.46
N ILE A 232 40.19 17.66 40.88
CA ILE A 232 39.17 16.72 41.39
C ILE A 232 38.96 16.95 42.90
N ASN A 233 37.70 17.06 43.32
CA ASN A 233 37.34 17.25 44.73
C ASN A 233 37.21 15.93 45.49
N PHE A 234 36.58 14.93 44.86
CA PHE A 234 36.26 13.63 45.46
C PHE A 234 36.35 12.49 44.43
N LEU A 235 36.48 11.27 44.90
CA LEU A 235 36.39 10.05 44.09
C LEU A 235 35.09 9.31 44.42
N SER A 236 34.57 8.54 43.48
CA SER A 236 33.37 7.73 43.72
C SER A 236 33.60 6.62 44.75
N ASP A 237 34.82 6.33 45.19
CA ASP A 237 35.10 5.38 46.28
C ASP A 237 35.24 6.05 47.66
N ASP A 238 35.09 7.39 47.74
CA ASP A 238 35.21 8.14 49.00
C ASP A 238 34.02 7.93 49.96
N GLY A 239 33.00 7.16 49.57
CA GLY A 239 31.83 6.86 50.38
C GLY A 239 30.96 8.09 50.65
N GLU A 240 30.39 8.20 51.86
CA GLU A 240 29.53 9.31 52.26
C GLU A 240 30.34 10.63 52.39
N GLN A 241 30.08 11.57 51.48
CA GLN A 241 30.74 12.87 51.42
C GLN A 241 29.71 14.00 51.39
N THR A 242 30.02 15.11 52.06
CA THR A 242 29.26 16.36 51.91
C THR A 242 29.79 17.09 50.69
N ILE A 243 28.97 17.16 49.64
CA ILE A 243 29.31 17.78 48.36
C ILE A 243 28.41 18.99 48.11
N LYS A 244 28.91 19.98 47.37
CA LYS A 244 28.16 21.18 46.99
C LYS A 244 28.24 21.44 45.49
N PHE A 245 27.35 22.30 45.01
CA PHE A 245 27.33 22.72 43.61
C PHE A 245 28.72 23.06 43.07
N GLY A 246 29.10 22.40 41.99
CA GLY A 246 30.38 22.59 41.30
C GLY A 246 31.51 21.67 41.75
N ASP A 247 31.33 20.85 42.79
CA ASP A 247 32.32 19.84 43.17
C ASP A 247 32.45 18.78 42.07
N ARG A 248 33.70 18.38 41.78
CA ARG A 248 34.06 17.44 40.71
C ARG A 248 34.41 16.07 41.29
N ILE A 249 33.67 15.06 40.89
CA ILE A 249 33.80 13.68 41.36
C ILE A 249 34.36 12.83 40.22
N LEU A 250 35.48 12.13 40.46
CA LEU A 250 36.02 11.14 39.52
C LEU A 250 35.43 9.76 39.81
N LEU A 251 34.83 9.13 38.80
CA LEU A 251 34.34 7.76 38.91
C LEU A 251 35.53 6.79 38.83
N ALA A 252 35.67 5.94 39.84
CA ALA A 252 36.69 4.89 39.89
C ALA A 252 36.57 3.93 38.70
N ASP A 253 37.70 3.33 38.29
CA ASP A 253 37.80 2.45 37.12
C ASP A 253 36.91 1.19 37.23
N ASP A 254 36.53 0.79 38.44
CA ASP A 254 35.66 -0.35 38.73
C ASP A 254 34.24 0.05 39.18
N TYR A 255 33.83 1.30 38.95
CA TYR A 255 32.49 1.78 39.31
C TYR A 255 31.39 1.15 38.45
N ILE A 256 30.33 0.62 39.09
CA ILE A 256 29.26 -0.14 38.42
C ILE A 256 27.84 0.37 38.67
N TYR A 257 27.66 1.43 39.48
CA TYR A 257 26.35 1.83 40.01
C TYR A 257 25.63 2.91 39.18
N GLY A 258 26.20 3.34 38.05
CA GLY A 258 25.60 4.30 37.13
C GLY A 258 26.57 5.41 36.71
N GLY A 259 26.70 5.66 35.41
CA GLY A 259 27.74 6.52 34.83
C GLY A 259 28.84 5.69 34.15
N ASN A 260 29.74 6.35 33.43
CA ASN A 260 30.87 5.69 32.77
C ASN A 260 32.11 5.82 33.68
N ALA A 261 32.66 4.69 34.11
CA ALA A 261 33.89 4.62 34.90
C ALA A 261 35.03 5.43 34.24
N GLY A 262 35.85 6.12 35.04
CA GLY A 262 36.94 6.99 34.56
C GLY A 262 36.51 8.42 34.22
N ASN A 263 35.21 8.73 34.15
CA ASN A 263 34.73 10.10 33.89
C ASN A 263 34.66 10.98 35.13
N ILE A 264 34.70 12.29 34.90
CA ILE A 264 34.46 13.31 35.94
C ILE A 264 33.03 13.84 35.82
N CYS A 265 32.29 13.78 36.92
CA CYS A 265 30.95 14.33 37.07
C CYS A 265 30.99 15.57 37.97
N ILE A 266 30.30 16.63 37.57
CA ILE A 266 30.11 17.86 38.35
C ILE A 266 28.76 17.78 39.04
N PHE A 267 28.76 17.97 40.35
CA PHE A 267 27.51 18.02 41.12
C PHE A 267 26.78 19.34 40.88
N MET A 268 25.50 19.25 40.52
CA MET A 268 24.63 20.37 40.13
C MET A 268 23.54 20.69 41.15
N GLY A 269 23.52 19.99 42.30
CA GLY A 269 22.56 20.19 43.39
C GLY A 269 22.99 21.23 44.43
N GLU A 270 22.11 21.46 45.42
CA GLU A 270 22.45 22.19 46.65
C GLU A 270 23.33 21.32 47.57
N GLU A 271 24.04 21.93 48.53
CA GLU A 271 24.93 21.19 49.45
C GLU A 271 24.19 20.07 50.18
N ASP A 272 24.63 18.83 49.99
CA ASP A 272 24.00 17.63 50.54
C ASP A 272 25.06 16.57 50.86
N THR A 273 24.71 15.62 51.70
CA THR A 273 25.57 14.47 52.06
C THR A 273 25.12 13.25 51.27
N ILE A 274 25.95 12.83 50.32
CA ILE A 274 25.65 11.74 49.38
C ILE A 274 26.72 10.65 49.50
N ASP A 275 26.30 9.38 49.45
CA ASP A 275 27.22 8.25 49.34
C ASP A 275 27.69 8.08 47.89
N LEU A 276 28.86 8.62 47.60
CA LEU A 276 29.46 8.64 46.26
C LEU A 276 29.76 7.23 45.72
N SER A 277 29.78 6.21 46.59
CA SER A 277 30.09 4.81 46.24
C SER A 277 28.92 4.01 45.68
N THR A 278 27.70 4.51 45.84
CA THR A 278 26.48 3.84 45.36
C THR A 278 25.57 4.75 44.52
N GLU A 279 26.03 5.96 44.22
CA GLU A 279 25.29 6.99 43.49
C GLU A 279 25.15 6.71 41.98
N ASP A 280 24.01 7.07 41.39
CA ASP A 280 23.80 6.98 39.93
C ASP A 280 24.16 8.30 39.24
N TYR A 281 25.35 8.35 38.64
CA TYR A 281 25.84 9.54 37.95
C TYR A 281 25.22 9.77 36.55
N THR A 282 24.21 8.99 36.14
CA THR A 282 23.46 9.24 34.89
C THR A 282 22.30 10.22 35.06
N ASP A 283 21.92 10.58 36.29
CA ASP A 283 20.84 11.53 36.55
C ASP A 283 21.27 12.97 36.20
N ILE A 284 20.87 13.41 35.00
CA ILE A 284 21.15 14.75 34.48
C ILE A 284 20.53 15.89 35.29
N GLY A 285 19.65 15.60 36.25
CA GLY A 285 19.09 16.58 37.20
C GLY A 285 20.07 16.99 38.29
N TYR A 286 21.00 16.10 38.67
CA TYR A 286 21.99 16.32 39.73
C TYR A 286 23.43 16.26 39.23
N TRP A 287 23.69 15.60 38.10
CA TRP A 287 25.02 15.32 37.61
C TRP A 287 25.22 15.85 36.20
N LYS A 288 26.28 16.64 36.02
CA LYS A 288 26.72 17.11 34.70
C LYS A 288 28.09 16.53 34.39
N LYS A 289 28.23 15.79 33.29
CA LYS A 289 29.55 15.33 32.82
C LYS A 289 30.44 16.55 32.54
N ASP A 290 31.64 16.58 33.13
CA ASP A 290 32.60 17.64 32.85
C ASP A 290 33.14 17.49 31.42
N SER A 291 32.93 18.51 30.60
CA SER A 291 33.32 18.53 29.18
C SER A 291 34.61 19.34 28.93
N SER A 292 35.20 19.96 29.96
CA SER A 292 36.39 20.83 29.80
C SER A 292 37.71 20.09 29.57
N THR A 293 37.71 18.75 29.64
CA THR A 293 38.86 17.88 29.34
C THR A 293 38.84 17.33 27.91
N GLN A 294 37.80 17.65 27.13
CA GLN A 294 37.66 17.20 25.75
C GLN A 294 38.59 18.02 24.83
N VAL A 295 39.81 17.54 24.59
CA VAL A 295 40.72 18.13 23.57
C VAL A 295 40.12 17.96 22.16
N VAL A 296 39.24 16.97 21.99
CA VAL A 296 38.43 16.71 20.79
C VAL A 296 37.03 16.23 21.23
N PRO A 297 35.92 16.71 20.62
CA PRO A 297 34.58 16.21 20.89
C PRO A 297 34.43 14.70 20.65
N GLU A 298 33.82 13.97 21.59
CA GLU A 298 33.39 12.57 21.40
C GLU A 298 32.46 12.44 20.19
N GLY A 299 32.63 11.37 19.39
CA GLY A 299 31.77 11.05 18.24
C GLY A 299 32.22 11.56 16.87
N LEU A 300 33.39 12.23 16.77
CA LEU A 300 33.98 12.65 15.49
C LEU A 300 34.92 11.59 14.91
N ASN A 301 34.86 11.39 13.59
CA ASN A 301 35.81 10.55 12.86
C ASN A 301 37.16 11.29 12.68
N ILE A 302 38.26 10.77 13.23
CA ILE A 302 39.59 11.40 13.24
C ILE A 302 40.38 11.15 11.95
N SER A 303 40.07 10.08 11.21
CA SER A 303 40.61 9.82 9.87
C SER A 303 39.52 9.34 8.91
N ASP A 304 39.85 9.30 7.62
CA ASP A 304 38.89 9.05 6.53
C ASP A 304 37.98 7.85 6.84
N SER A 305 36.68 8.13 6.84
CA SER A 305 35.64 7.18 7.21
C SER A 305 34.48 7.28 6.23
N ASP A 306 34.54 6.48 5.17
CA ASP A 306 33.57 6.56 4.07
C ASP A 306 32.33 5.73 4.38
N SER A 307 31.16 6.36 4.34
CA SER A 307 29.88 5.70 4.56
C SER A 307 28.94 5.95 3.39
N MET A 308 28.24 4.89 2.97
CA MET A 308 27.21 4.99 1.95
C MET A 308 25.95 4.19 2.33
N ALA A 309 24.79 4.84 2.27
CA ALA A 309 23.49 4.23 2.47
C ALA A 309 22.60 4.44 1.24
N ILE A 310 22.09 3.36 0.64
CA ILE A 310 21.24 3.43 -0.55
C ILE A 310 19.94 2.65 -0.31
N GLY A 311 18.80 3.32 -0.42
CA GLY A 311 17.47 2.71 -0.35
C GLY A 311 16.69 2.93 -1.64
N GLY A 312 16.23 1.85 -2.27
CA GLY A 312 15.30 1.87 -3.39
C GLY A 312 14.04 1.10 -3.05
N LEU A 313 12.87 1.73 -3.20
CA LEU A 313 11.57 1.14 -2.92
C LEU A 313 10.59 1.42 -4.06
N VAL A 314 10.03 0.37 -4.64
CA VAL A 314 8.92 0.44 -5.59
C VAL A 314 7.75 -0.38 -5.06
N VAL A 315 6.59 0.25 -4.93
CA VAL A 315 5.33 -0.42 -4.56
C VAL A 315 4.32 -0.17 -5.67
N ARG A 316 3.75 -1.24 -6.22
CA ARG A 316 2.68 -1.19 -7.21
C ARG A 316 1.48 -1.98 -6.69
N ASN A 317 0.31 -1.34 -6.65
CA ASN A 317 -0.96 -1.96 -6.35
C ASN A 317 -1.92 -1.68 -7.52
N ASP A 318 -2.53 -2.73 -8.07
CA ASP A 318 -3.40 -2.69 -9.24
C ASP A 318 -4.65 -3.51 -8.93
N VAL A 319 -5.82 -2.87 -8.88
CA VAL A 319 -7.12 -3.53 -8.70
C VAL A 319 -7.94 -3.31 -9.97
N ARG A 320 -8.38 -4.40 -10.58
CA ARG A 320 -9.28 -4.41 -11.73
C ARG A 320 -10.48 -5.27 -11.41
N SER A 321 -11.67 -4.72 -11.58
CA SER A 321 -12.91 -5.40 -11.23
C SER A 321 -14.03 -5.06 -12.22
N PHE A 322 -15.02 -5.95 -12.30
CA PHE A 322 -16.31 -5.64 -12.90
C PHE A 322 -17.43 -6.42 -12.18
N ALA A 323 -18.61 -5.82 -12.07
CA ALA A 323 -19.85 -6.49 -11.64
C ALA A 323 -20.95 -6.24 -12.68
N ASP A 324 -21.49 -7.32 -13.25
CA ASP A 324 -22.57 -7.27 -14.24
C ASP A 324 -23.79 -8.08 -13.76
N ALA A 325 -24.93 -7.41 -13.62
CA ALA A 325 -26.18 -8.01 -13.21
C ALA A 325 -27.31 -7.70 -14.20
N TYR A 326 -27.93 -8.72 -14.79
CA TYR A 326 -28.94 -8.45 -15.81
C TYR A 326 -30.05 -9.48 -16.02
N VAL A 327 -31.15 -8.99 -16.61
CA VAL A 327 -32.23 -9.80 -17.16
C VAL A 327 -32.38 -9.47 -18.64
N ASN A 328 -32.09 -10.44 -19.51
CA ASN A 328 -32.17 -10.27 -20.94
C ASN A 328 -33.15 -11.26 -21.58
N ASN A 329 -34.00 -10.75 -22.48
CA ASN A 329 -34.91 -11.54 -23.32
C ASN A 329 -35.83 -12.47 -22.50
N ALA A 330 -36.43 -11.98 -21.40
CA ALA A 330 -37.27 -12.77 -20.51
C ALA A 330 -38.70 -12.23 -20.42
N ASN A 331 -39.68 -13.12 -20.25
CA ASN A 331 -41.04 -12.78 -19.84
C ASN A 331 -41.18 -13.11 -18.35
N VAL A 332 -41.07 -12.09 -17.51
CA VAL A 332 -40.95 -12.20 -16.06
C VAL A 332 -42.29 -11.93 -15.39
N THR A 333 -42.73 -12.83 -14.52
CA THR A 333 -43.85 -12.60 -13.59
C THR A 333 -43.41 -12.91 -12.17
N ALA A 334 -43.47 -11.93 -11.27
CA ALA A 334 -42.95 -12.04 -9.91
C ALA A 334 -43.74 -11.24 -8.87
N GLY A 335 -43.45 -11.43 -7.59
CA GLY A 335 -43.87 -10.53 -6.51
C GLY A 335 -43.26 -9.14 -6.68
N SER A 336 -41.93 -9.06 -6.73
CA SER A 336 -41.09 -7.91 -7.13
C SER A 336 -39.90 -8.38 -7.97
N LEU A 337 -39.18 -7.45 -8.61
CA LEU A 337 -37.93 -7.71 -9.32
C LEU A 337 -36.83 -6.76 -8.85
N GLU A 338 -35.70 -7.32 -8.39
CA GLU A 338 -34.47 -6.60 -8.08
C GLU A 338 -33.34 -7.11 -8.99
N VAL A 339 -32.66 -6.19 -9.68
CA VAL A 339 -31.41 -6.43 -10.41
C VAL A 339 -30.37 -5.48 -9.85
N SER A 340 -29.26 -6.00 -9.33
CA SER A 340 -28.27 -5.19 -8.62
C SER A 340 -26.84 -5.58 -8.97
N ALA A 341 -25.99 -4.62 -9.34
CA ALA A 341 -24.55 -4.78 -9.43
C ALA A 341 -23.86 -3.86 -8.40
N THR A 342 -22.93 -4.40 -7.62
CA THR A 342 -22.22 -3.64 -6.58
C THR A 342 -20.75 -3.99 -6.58
N GLU A 343 -19.91 -2.96 -6.62
CA GLU A 343 -18.46 -3.04 -6.50
C GLU A 343 -17.94 -2.22 -5.33
N ASP A 344 -17.11 -2.84 -4.50
CA ASP A 344 -16.37 -2.20 -3.41
C ASP A 344 -14.86 -2.46 -3.55
N MET A 345 -14.12 -1.45 -4.00
CA MET A 345 -12.69 -1.51 -4.32
C MET A 345 -11.87 -0.63 -3.37
N ILE A 346 -10.89 -1.23 -2.69
CA ILE A 346 -10.05 -0.52 -1.72
C ILE A 346 -8.56 -0.80 -1.94
N ILE A 347 -7.76 0.25 -2.03
CA ILE A 347 -6.31 0.18 -1.86
C ILE A 347 -5.93 0.96 -0.61
N LYS A 348 -5.35 0.28 0.39
CA LYS A 348 -4.67 0.89 1.53
C LYS A 348 -3.19 0.57 1.44
N ALA A 349 -2.37 1.54 1.11
CA ALA A 349 -0.95 1.35 0.82
C ALA A 349 -0.06 2.26 1.66
N THR A 350 0.98 1.69 2.26
CA THR A 350 2.08 2.43 2.90
C THR A 350 3.40 1.98 2.30
N ALA A 351 4.15 2.93 1.75
CA ALA A 351 5.52 2.77 1.32
C ALA A 351 6.40 3.69 2.18
N ASP A 352 7.23 3.12 3.06
CA ASP A 352 8.05 3.85 4.04
C ASP A 352 9.52 3.50 3.84
N SER A 353 10.33 4.50 3.46
CA SER A 353 11.76 4.31 3.23
C SER A 353 12.61 5.23 4.09
N THR A 354 13.46 4.64 4.91
CA THR A 354 14.47 5.35 5.70
C THR A 354 15.87 4.95 5.23
N THR A 355 16.73 5.94 5.04
CA THR A 355 18.16 5.73 4.74
C THR A 355 19.01 6.60 5.65
N GLU A 356 20.10 6.03 6.18
CA GLU A 356 20.98 6.72 7.12
C GLU A 356 22.44 6.40 6.84
N SER A 357 23.26 7.43 6.65
CA SER A 357 24.71 7.33 6.53
C SER A 357 25.40 8.23 7.56
N SER A 358 26.37 7.69 8.30
CA SER A 358 27.27 8.46 9.17
C SER A 358 28.73 8.10 8.88
N GLY A 359 29.30 8.81 7.92
CA GLY A 359 30.73 8.82 7.61
C GLY A 359 31.33 10.20 7.86
N GLY A 360 32.43 10.53 7.20
CA GLY A 360 33.09 11.83 7.28
C GLY A 360 34.46 11.80 7.96
N ASN A 361 35.12 12.95 8.04
CA ASN A 361 36.39 13.15 8.74
C ASN A 361 36.40 14.54 9.36
N ALA A 362 36.79 14.65 10.63
CA ALA A 362 36.95 15.91 11.36
C ALA A 362 37.91 16.91 10.67
N PHE A 363 38.78 16.44 9.77
CA PHE A 363 39.75 17.24 9.02
C PHE A 363 39.40 17.41 7.53
N GLY A 364 38.29 16.84 7.06
CA GLY A 364 37.64 17.22 5.79
C GLY A 364 37.66 16.22 4.62
N ASP A 365 38.38 15.09 4.71
CA ASP A 365 38.60 14.19 3.54
C ASP A 365 37.67 12.95 3.46
N GLY A 366 36.81 12.69 4.46
CA GLY A 366 35.90 11.52 4.50
C GLY A 366 34.51 11.79 3.93
N GLN A 367 33.86 10.77 3.35
CA GLN A 367 32.55 10.89 2.69
C GLN A 367 31.39 10.28 3.49
N SER A 368 30.20 10.89 3.40
CA SER A 368 28.95 10.30 3.89
C SER A 368 27.81 10.56 2.91
N LEU A 369 27.33 9.51 2.25
CA LEU A 369 26.31 9.60 1.21
C LEU A 369 25.07 8.78 1.59
N ALA A 370 23.92 9.43 1.69
CA ALA A 370 22.62 8.76 1.79
C ALA A 370 21.76 9.07 0.56
N VAL A 371 21.30 8.03 -0.13
CA VAL A 371 20.44 8.14 -1.33
C VAL A 371 19.18 7.31 -1.14
N ASN A 372 18.02 7.94 -1.35
CA ASN A 372 16.72 7.31 -1.20
C ASN A 372 15.83 7.54 -2.43
N GLY A 373 15.27 6.48 -2.98
CA GLY A 373 14.31 6.53 -4.09
C GLY A 373 13.06 5.75 -3.73
N VAL A 374 11.90 6.40 -3.75
CA VAL A 374 10.61 5.77 -3.46
C VAL A 374 9.63 6.04 -4.59
N ILE A 375 9.01 4.99 -5.12
CA ILE A 375 7.95 5.08 -6.12
C ILE A 375 6.77 4.25 -5.62
N ALA A 376 5.61 4.88 -5.48
CA ALA A 376 4.37 4.21 -5.15
C ALA A 376 3.34 4.44 -6.27
N THR A 377 2.77 3.37 -6.81
CA THR A 377 1.68 3.42 -7.78
C THR A 377 0.48 2.63 -7.27
N ASN A 378 -0.69 3.26 -7.30
CA ASN A 378 -1.96 2.65 -6.89
C ASN A 378 -2.99 2.93 -7.98
N LEU A 379 -3.60 1.89 -8.54
CA LEU A 379 -4.53 1.99 -9.64
C LEU A 379 -5.78 1.16 -9.36
N ILE A 380 -6.95 1.75 -9.57
CA ILE A 380 -8.24 1.07 -9.56
C ILE A 380 -8.93 1.28 -10.92
N LEU A 381 -9.35 0.18 -11.54
CA LEU A 381 -10.29 0.15 -12.65
C LEU A 381 -11.47 -0.70 -12.19
N SER A 382 -12.68 -0.15 -12.24
CA SER A 382 -13.89 -0.85 -11.84
C SER A 382 -15.07 -0.45 -12.71
N GLN A 383 -16.01 -1.37 -12.89
CA GLN A 383 -17.20 -1.19 -13.73
C GLN A 383 -18.40 -1.93 -13.12
N ALA A 384 -19.47 -1.19 -12.81
CA ALA A 384 -20.70 -1.75 -12.25
C ALA A 384 -21.88 -1.52 -13.20
N ASP A 385 -22.37 -2.59 -13.82
CA ASP A 385 -23.47 -2.55 -14.78
C ASP A 385 -24.68 -3.36 -14.28
N SER A 386 -25.85 -2.72 -14.24
CA SER A 386 -27.11 -3.38 -13.90
C SER A 386 -28.19 -3.05 -14.93
N HIS A 387 -28.83 -4.07 -15.51
CA HIS A 387 -29.80 -3.79 -16.57
C HIS A 387 -30.91 -4.81 -16.79
N ILE A 388 -32.00 -4.31 -17.37
CA ILE A 388 -33.09 -5.13 -17.94
C ILE A 388 -33.17 -4.81 -19.44
N SER A 389 -33.00 -5.83 -20.29
CA SER A 389 -33.00 -5.66 -21.73
C SER A 389 -33.93 -6.63 -22.45
N ASN A 390 -34.57 -6.16 -23.53
CA ASN A 390 -35.39 -6.98 -24.43
C ASN A 390 -36.46 -7.82 -23.71
N SER A 391 -36.99 -7.34 -22.58
CA SER A 391 -37.80 -8.15 -21.66
C SER A 391 -39.21 -7.57 -21.45
N VAL A 392 -40.11 -8.41 -20.97
CA VAL A 392 -41.43 -8.01 -20.47
C VAL A 392 -41.48 -8.41 -19.00
N VAL A 393 -41.74 -7.45 -18.12
CA VAL A 393 -41.75 -7.65 -16.66
C VAL A 393 -43.12 -7.25 -16.11
N GLN A 394 -43.72 -8.15 -15.35
CA GLN A 394 -44.92 -7.89 -14.56
C GLN A 394 -44.68 -8.23 -13.10
N THR A 395 -44.89 -7.28 -12.19
CA THR A 395 -44.88 -7.55 -10.75
C THR A 395 -46.29 -7.50 -10.17
N ASN A 396 -46.62 -8.42 -9.26
CA ASN A 396 -47.97 -8.59 -8.72
C ASN A 396 -48.19 -7.85 -7.39
N THR A 397 -47.11 -7.53 -6.67
CA THR A 397 -47.21 -6.97 -5.30
C THR A 397 -46.21 -5.87 -4.99
N GLY A 398 -45.03 -5.86 -5.62
CA GLY A 398 -43.91 -4.99 -5.27
C GLY A 398 -43.31 -4.26 -6.47
N ASP A 399 -42.08 -3.80 -6.25
CA ASP A 399 -41.39 -2.85 -7.12
C ASP A 399 -40.55 -3.55 -8.20
N VAL A 400 -40.09 -2.76 -9.17
CA VAL A 400 -38.97 -3.10 -10.06
C VAL A 400 -37.81 -2.18 -9.72
N HIS A 401 -36.68 -2.74 -9.30
CA HIS A 401 -35.48 -2.01 -8.87
C HIS A 401 -34.28 -2.46 -9.69
N VAL A 402 -33.62 -1.52 -10.36
CA VAL A 402 -32.36 -1.71 -11.10
C VAL A 402 -31.31 -0.80 -10.46
N ASP A 403 -30.27 -1.39 -9.89
CA ASP A 403 -29.30 -0.72 -9.02
C ASP A 403 -27.87 -1.04 -9.43
N ALA A 404 -27.08 -0.03 -9.78
CA ALA A 404 -25.66 -0.18 -10.05
C ALA A 404 -24.87 0.74 -9.09
N LYS A 405 -23.90 0.17 -8.38
CA LYS A 405 -23.08 0.88 -7.39
C LYS A 405 -21.61 0.54 -7.54
N ASN A 406 -20.77 1.55 -7.51
CA ASN A 406 -19.32 1.39 -7.44
C ASN A 406 -18.73 2.33 -6.39
N SER A 407 -17.87 1.77 -5.53
CA SER A 407 -17.12 2.48 -4.51
C SER A 407 -15.64 2.18 -4.64
N SER A 408 -14.88 3.17 -5.09
CA SER A 408 -13.45 3.06 -5.32
C SER A 408 -12.67 3.99 -4.39
N ILE A 409 -11.84 3.41 -3.52
CA ILE A 409 -11.09 4.15 -2.50
C ILE A 409 -9.60 3.84 -2.56
N ILE A 410 -8.77 4.87 -2.68
CA ILE A 410 -7.32 4.80 -2.49
C ILE A 410 -6.93 5.62 -1.25
N ASP A 411 -6.36 4.97 -0.25
CA ASP A 411 -5.71 5.61 0.91
C ASP A 411 -4.21 5.25 0.88
N ALA A 412 -3.37 6.19 0.45
CA ALA A 412 -1.97 5.96 0.15
C ALA A 412 -1.05 6.87 0.97
N LYS A 413 -0.01 6.27 1.55
CA LYS A 413 1.07 6.96 2.25
C LYS A 413 2.42 6.61 1.63
N THR A 414 3.15 7.61 1.16
CA THR A 414 4.49 7.43 0.60
C THR A 414 5.47 8.31 1.37
N LEU A 415 6.26 7.68 2.23
CA LEU A 415 7.14 8.33 3.19
C LEU A 415 8.59 8.03 2.85
N SER A 416 9.42 9.07 2.85
CA SER A 416 10.86 8.97 2.67
C SER A 416 11.56 9.82 3.74
N SER A 417 12.55 9.23 4.39
CA SER A 417 13.46 9.88 5.34
C SER A 417 14.91 9.54 4.98
N THR A 418 15.77 10.54 4.89
CA THR A 418 17.16 10.40 4.47
C THR A 418 18.03 11.23 5.38
N THR A 419 18.95 10.59 6.09
CA THR A 419 19.89 11.23 7.00
C THR A 419 21.31 10.97 6.53
N SER A 420 22.15 12.01 6.45
CA SER A 420 23.56 11.88 6.04
C SER A 420 24.49 12.75 6.87
N GLY A 421 25.75 12.34 6.99
CA GLY A 421 26.83 13.16 7.56
C GLY A 421 27.47 14.15 6.58
N ASP A 422 27.09 14.14 5.29
CA ASP A 422 27.62 15.05 4.26
C ASP A 422 26.61 15.26 3.13
N THR A 423 26.30 14.27 2.30
CA THR A 423 25.35 14.42 1.19
C THR A 423 24.14 13.50 1.33
N GLY A 424 22.94 14.10 1.37
CA GLY A 424 21.66 13.41 1.39
C GLY A 424 20.85 13.72 0.13
N VAL A 425 20.32 12.71 -0.53
CA VAL A 425 19.46 12.86 -1.72
C VAL A 425 18.24 11.96 -1.60
N ALA A 426 17.05 12.52 -1.71
CA ALA A 426 15.81 11.75 -1.71
C ALA A 426 14.88 12.15 -2.86
N VAL A 427 14.38 11.17 -3.60
CA VAL A 427 13.36 11.33 -4.63
C VAL A 427 12.15 10.47 -4.28
N THR A 428 10.97 11.08 -4.22
CA THR A 428 9.71 10.39 -3.90
C THR A 428 8.67 10.68 -4.96
N LEU A 429 8.17 9.63 -5.60
CA LEU A 429 7.14 9.71 -6.62
C LEU A 429 5.91 8.91 -6.16
N ALA A 430 4.72 9.48 -6.24
CA ALA A 430 3.48 8.80 -5.91
C ALA A 430 2.41 9.04 -6.98
N PHE A 431 1.81 7.98 -7.49
CA PHE A 431 0.79 8.03 -8.53
C PHE A 431 -0.43 7.23 -8.09
N ASN A 432 -1.57 7.89 -7.96
CA ASN A 432 -2.82 7.27 -7.57
C ASN A 432 -3.87 7.55 -8.63
N THR A 433 -4.48 6.49 -9.19
CA THR A 433 -5.46 6.64 -10.27
C THR A 433 -6.70 5.79 -10.03
N ILE A 434 -7.87 6.38 -10.29
CA ILE A 434 -9.15 5.67 -10.41
C ILE A 434 -9.70 5.99 -11.80
N GLY A 435 -9.95 4.97 -12.62
CA GLY A 435 -10.49 5.15 -13.97
C GLY A 435 -9.47 5.66 -15.03
N TRP A 436 -8.19 5.30 -14.88
CA TRP A 436 -7.14 5.62 -15.85
C TRP A 436 -6.25 4.42 -16.10
N ASP A 437 -5.87 4.21 -17.35
CA ASP A 437 -5.00 3.10 -17.76
C ASP A 437 -3.64 3.10 -17.06
N ALA A 438 -3.09 1.90 -16.84
CA ALA A 438 -1.77 1.71 -16.23
C ALA A 438 -0.66 2.34 -17.09
N GLN A 439 0.20 3.15 -16.45
CA GLN A 439 1.30 3.85 -17.11
C GLN A 439 2.68 3.26 -16.80
N ASN A 440 3.59 3.29 -17.80
CA ASN A 440 4.98 2.87 -17.66
C ASN A 440 5.85 3.97 -17.01
N ILE A 441 5.52 4.36 -15.78
CA ILE A 441 6.12 5.51 -15.11
C ILE A 441 7.58 5.26 -14.68
N LEU A 442 7.95 3.99 -14.46
CA LEU A 442 9.29 3.62 -13.98
C LEU A 442 10.42 3.92 -15.02
N PHE A 443 10.08 4.02 -16.30
CA PHE A 443 11.03 4.26 -17.40
C PHE A 443 10.73 5.57 -18.16
N ALA A 444 9.71 6.31 -17.74
CA ALA A 444 9.41 7.60 -18.33
C ALA A 444 10.58 8.55 -18.04
N THR A 445 11.08 9.24 -19.07
CA THR A 445 12.04 10.32 -18.85
C THR A 445 11.37 11.44 -18.05
N LEU A 446 12.13 12.26 -17.32
CA LEU A 446 11.57 13.37 -16.55
C LEU A 446 10.74 14.32 -17.44
N ASP A 447 11.17 14.53 -18.69
CA ASP A 447 10.46 15.36 -19.68
C ASP A 447 9.16 14.68 -20.18
N THR A 448 9.18 13.34 -20.31
CA THR A 448 7.98 12.53 -20.58
C THR A 448 6.98 12.63 -19.42
N LEU A 449 7.45 12.49 -18.18
CA LEU A 449 6.62 12.54 -16.97
C LEU A 449 5.93 13.89 -16.74
N LEU A 450 6.51 14.98 -17.26
CA LEU A 450 5.96 16.33 -17.21
C LEU A 450 5.06 16.67 -18.43
N GLY A 451 5.04 15.81 -19.45
CA GLY A 451 4.18 15.93 -20.61
C GLY A 451 2.80 15.30 -20.39
N THR A 452 1.78 15.79 -21.10
CA THR A 452 0.40 15.26 -21.03
C THR A 452 0.28 13.82 -21.51
N ASP A 453 1.19 13.38 -22.38
CA ASP A 453 1.16 12.05 -23.01
C ASP A 453 1.59 10.91 -22.06
N ALA A 454 2.14 11.21 -20.88
CA ALA A 454 2.59 10.22 -19.90
C ALA A 454 1.58 9.89 -18.80
N LEU A 455 0.43 10.58 -18.78
CA LEU A 455 -0.62 10.39 -17.78
C LEU A 455 -1.62 9.30 -18.19
N GLY A 456 -1.51 8.78 -19.41
CA GLY A 456 -2.36 7.69 -19.88
C GLY A 456 -3.64 8.11 -20.55
N ASN A 457 -4.37 7.11 -21.03
CA ASN A 457 -5.72 7.28 -21.50
C ASN A 457 -6.69 7.10 -20.33
N ALA A 458 -7.77 7.87 -20.36
CA ALA A 458 -8.89 7.63 -19.48
C ALA A 458 -9.52 6.27 -19.82
N ASP A 459 -9.77 5.47 -18.79
CA ASP A 459 -10.57 4.24 -18.83
C ASP A 459 -11.57 4.36 -17.67
N PRO A 460 -12.66 5.13 -17.87
CA PRO A 460 -13.50 5.60 -16.77
C PRO A 460 -14.02 4.48 -15.89
N SER A 461 -14.06 4.73 -14.58
CA SER A 461 -14.77 3.86 -13.65
C SER A 461 -16.28 4.07 -13.81
N ASP A 462 -16.86 3.29 -14.72
CA ASP A 462 -18.22 3.45 -15.25
C ASP A 462 -19.26 2.72 -14.39
N VAL A 463 -20.37 3.40 -14.09
CA VAL A 463 -21.54 2.81 -13.45
C VAL A 463 -22.78 3.02 -14.31
N LYS A 464 -23.43 1.94 -14.74
CA LYS A 464 -24.63 2.05 -15.59
C LYS A 464 -25.78 1.23 -15.04
N ALA A 465 -26.89 1.90 -14.76
CA ALA A 465 -28.17 1.26 -14.43
C ALA A 465 -29.20 1.58 -15.52
N TYR A 466 -29.78 0.58 -16.18
CA TYR A 466 -30.72 0.90 -17.27
C TYR A 466 -31.80 -0.15 -17.56
N ILE A 467 -32.90 0.34 -18.13
CA ILE A 467 -33.94 -0.49 -18.73
C ILE A 467 -33.98 -0.16 -20.22
N GLN A 468 -33.65 -1.14 -21.07
CA GLN A 468 -33.57 -0.93 -22.51
C GLN A 468 -34.50 -1.89 -23.27
N ASN A 469 -35.25 -1.37 -24.25
CA ASN A 469 -36.09 -2.20 -25.13
C ASN A 469 -37.02 -3.16 -24.37
N SER A 470 -37.53 -2.74 -23.20
CA SER A 470 -38.29 -3.60 -22.30
C SER A 470 -39.60 -2.94 -21.89
N SER A 471 -40.66 -3.74 -21.75
CA SER A 471 -41.94 -3.29 -21.18
C SER A 471 -42.03 -3.70 -19.72
N ILE A 472 -42.36 -2.76 -18.85
CA ILE A 472 -42.44 -2.94 -17.40
C ILE A 472 -43.84 -2.56 -16.91
N ASP A 473 -44.53 -3.48 -16.26
CA ASP A 473 -45.78 -3.27 -15.53
C ASP A 473 -45.57 -3.61 -14.06
N ALA A 474 -45.11 -2.62 -13.29
CA ALA A 474 -44.81 -2.77 -11.88
C ALA A 474 -46.03 -2.46 -11.01
N TYR A 475 -46.36 -3.33 -10.04
CA TYR A 475 -47.41 -3.04 -9.07
C TYR A 475 -47.10 -1.79 -8.23
N GLY A 476 -45.85 -1.69 -7.75
CA GLY A 476 -45.35 -0.56 -6.96
C GLY A 476 -44.50 0.42 -7.78
N ASN A 477 -43.32 0.77 -7.27
CA ASN A 477 -42.38 1.71 -7.90
C ASN A 477 -41.55 1.05 -9.01
N ILE A 478 -41.02 1.89 -9.91
CA ILE A 478 -39.90 1.55 -10.79
C ILE A 478 -38.74 2.47 -10.43
N THR A 479 -37.61 1.90 -10.04
CA THR A 479 -36.41 2.65 -9.67
C THR A 479 -35.23 2.18 -10.51
N VAL A 480 -34.54 3.12 -11.14
CA VAL A 480 -33.28 2.90 -11.87
C VAL A 480 -32.24 3.83 -11.25
N TYR A 481 -31.24 3.26 -10.58
CA TYR A 481 -30.30 4.00 -9.76
C TYR A 481 -28.86 3.62 -10.09
N ALA A 482 -28.03 4.60 -10.42
CA ALA A 482 -26.59 4.45 -10.64
C ALA A 482 -25.80 5.36 -9.69
N GLU A 483 -24.86 4.81 -8.93
CA GLU A 483 -24.02 5.58 -8.01
C GLU A 483 -22.55 5.21 -8.15
N SER A 484 -21.72 6.19 -8.48
CA SER A 484 -20.28 6.08 -8.52
C SER A 484 -19.67 6.95 -7.42
N THR A 485 -18.80 6.36 -6.60
CA THR A 485 -18.02 7.06 -5.59
C THR A 485 -16.54 6.76 -5.79
N ALA A 486 -15.73 7.80 -5.94
CA ALA A 486 -14.31 7.69 -6.26
C ALA A 486 -13.46 8.61 -5.37
N HIS A 487 -12.81 8.04 -4.36
CA HIS A 487 -12.07 8.80 -3.35
C HIS A 487 -10.58 8.45 -3.35
N ILE A 488 -9.72 9.47 -3.50
CA ILE A 488 -8.27 9.37 -3.30
C ILE A 488 -7.87 10.22 -2.10
N ASN A 489 -7.24 9.60 -1.11
CA ASN A 489 -6.54 10.27 -0.01
C ASN A 489 -5.05 9.89 -0.07
N ALA A 490 -4.20 10.83 -0.49
CA ALA A 490 -2.79 10.60 -0.68
C ALA A 490 -1.97 11.51 0.24
N THR A 491 -1.05 10.92 1.02
CA THR A 491 -0.06 11.65 1.82
C THR A 491 1.34 11.28 1.36
N VAL A 492 2.14 12.28 1.00
CA VAL A 492 3.52 12.10 0.59
C VAL A 492 4.44 12.95 1.44
N SER A 493 5.50 12.36 1.97
CA SER A 493 6.52 13.07 2.75
C SER A 493 7.89 12.66 2.27
N ASN A 494 8.75 13.65 2.04
CA ASN A 494 10.16 13.46 1.74
C ASN A 494 10.98 14.37 2.65
N LYS A 495 11.71 13.76 3.57
CA LYS A 495 12.60 14.46 4.50
C LYS A 495 14.03 14.04 4.23
N THR A 496 14.88 15.02 3.95
CA THR A 496 16.32 14.84 3.78
C THR A 496 17.03 15.77 4.75
N ASP A 497 17.72 15.21 5.72
CA ASP A 497 18.58 15.93 6.65
C ASP A 497 20.04 15.56 6.39
N SER A 498 20.89 16.56 6.21
CA SER A 498 22.33 16.39 6.16
C SER A 498 22.98 17.24 7.25
N THR A 499 23.78 16.61 8.10
CA THR A 499 24.44 17.23 9.24
C THR A 499 25.93 16.86 9.24
N ALA A 500 26.77 17.79 8.77
CA ALA A 500 28.22 17.60 8.76
C ALA A 500 28.86 18.23 10.01
N TYR A 501 29.63 17.42 10.74
CA TYR A 501 30.46 17.89 11.85
C TYR A 501 31.94 17.72 11.47
N ALA A 502 32.65 18.84 11.27
CA ALA A 502 34.10 18.79 11.05
C ALA A 502 34.79 20.03 11.62
N LEU A 503 36.03 19.85 12.07
CA LEU A 503 36.90 20.90 12.61
C LEU A 503 37.47 21.79 11.49
N MET A 504 37.56 21.28 10.27
CA MET A 504 38.00 21.99 9.07
C MET A 504 37.21 21.53 7.84
N ASN A 505 36.92 22.46 6.92
CA ASN A 505 36.35 22.19 5.59
C ASN A 505 35.05 21.36 5.57
N ALA A 506 34.18 21.50 6.59
CA ALA A 506 32.88 20.83 6.61
C ALA A 506 32.01 21.27 5.41
N SER A 507 31.48 20.32 4.66
CA SER A 507 30.43 20.54 3.67
C SER A 507 29.24 19.67 3.99
N SER A 508 28.04 20.18 3.69
CA SER A 508 26.80 19.42 3.78
C SER A 508 25.92 19.79 2.59
N MET A 509 25.18 18.82 2.07
CA MET A 509 24.19 19.00 1.02
C MET A 509 22.98 18.11 1.29
N ALA A 510 21.78 18.69 1.17
CA ALA A 510 20.52 17.95 1.25
C ALA A 510 19.65 18.29 0.04
N ILE A 511 19.20 17.27 -0.68
CA ILE A 511 18.31 17.39 -1.84
C ILE A 511 17.07 16.52 -1.57
N GLY A 512 15.89 17.12 -1.72
CA GLY A 512 14.61 16.44 -1.66
C GLY A 512 13.75 16.80 -2.87
N SER A 513 13.13 15.81 -3.50
CA SER A 513 12.19 15.99 -4.62
C SER A 513 10.95 15.14 -4.43
N VAL A 514 9.80 15.73 -4.66
CA VAL A 514 8.49 15.07 -4.59
C VAL A 514 7.71 15.34 -5.86
N LEU A 515 7.16 14.28 -6.46
CA LEU A 515 6.12 14.38 -7.47
C LEU A 515 4.94 13.52 -7.05
N VAL A 516 3.75 14.11 -7.06
CA VAL A 516 2.50 13.41 -6.75
C VAL A 516 1.52 13.66 -7.88
N SER A 517 0.91 12.59 -8.39
CA SER A 517 -0.21 12.68 -9.31
C SER A 517 -1.38 11.88 -8.75
N ASN A 518 -2.55 12.52 -8.71
CA ASN A 518 -3.81 11.89 -8.33
C ASN A 518 -4.82 12.19 -9.42
N MET A 519 -5.40 11.16 -10.02
CA MET A 519 -6.35 11.31 -11.12
C MET A 519 -7.57 10.44 -10.88
N VAL A 520 -8.75 11.02 -11.11
CA VAL A 520 -10.03 10.33 -11.03
C VAL A 520 -10.76 10.56 -12.34
N HIS A 521 -11.30 9.50 -12.91
CA HIS A 521 -12.30 9.55 -13.97
C HIS A 521 -13.39 8.54 -13.59
N SER A 522 -14.54 9.05 -13.18
CA SER A 522 -15.72 8.26 -12.86
C SER A 522 -16.89 8.74 -13.71
N SER A 523 -17.87 7.85 -13.91
CA SER A 523 -19.15 8.20 -14.53
C SER A 523 -20.28 7.42 -13.87
N ALA A 524 -21.48 8.01 -13.88
CA ALA A 524 -22.70 7.33 -13.48
C ALA A 524 -23.83 7.67 -14.46
N GLU A 525 -24.47 6.65 -15.02
CA GLU A 525 -25.56 6.79 -15.98
C GLU A 525 -26.76 5.94 -15.56
N ALA A 526 -27.93 6.59 -15.46
CA ALA A 526 -29.20 5.92 -15.21
C ALA A 526 -30.23 6.33 -16.27
N PHE A 527 -30.85 5.35 -16.96
CA PHE A 527 -31.83 5.66 -18.00
C PHE A 527 -32.84 4.54 -18.29
N ILE A 528 -33.95 4.94 -18.90
CA ILE A 528 -34.91 4.03 -19.54
C ILE A 528 -35.02 4.45 -21.01
N ASP A 529 -34.71 3.54 -21.93
CA ASP A 529 -34.67 3.83 -23.37
C ASP A 529 -35.26 2.69 -24.22
N SER A 530 -35.78 3.02 -25.41
CA SER A 530 -36.18 2.00 -26.38
C SER A 530 -36.15 2.50 -27.81
N ALA A 531 -35.74 1.60 -28.72
CA ALA A 531 -35.84 1.79 -30.16
C ALA A 531 -37.26 1.56 -30.72
N THR A 532 -38.17 1.00 -29.92
CA THR A 532 -39.55 0.65 -30.30
C THR A 532 -40.54 1.10 -29.23
N ASP A 533 -41.84 1.12 -29.54
CA ASP A 533 -42.86 1.41 -28.54
C ASP A 533 -42.87 0.33 -27.45
N VAL A 534 -42.62 0.73 -26.20
CA VAL A 534 -42.69 -0.11 -25.00
C VAL A 534 -43.58 0.55 -23.95
N ASN A 535 -44.16 -0.24 -23.06
CA ASN A 535 -44.98 0.26 -21.96
C ASN A 535 -44.16 0.25 -20.66
N ILE A 536 -44.06 1.40 -19.98
CA ILE A 536 -43.46 1.53 -18.65
C ILE A 536 -44.53 2.07 -17.70
N THR A 537 -45.01 1.24 -16.78
CA THR A 537 -46.12 1.56 -15.87
C THR A 537 -45.76 1.20 -14.43
N ALA A 538 -45.84 2.18 -13.53
CA ALA A 538 -45.88 1.98 -12.08
C ALA A 538 -47.34 2.15 -11.63
N GLN A 539 -48.03 1.06 -11.30
CA GLN A 539 -49.48 1.05 -11.06
C GLN A 539 -49.87 1.83 -9.80
N ASN A 540 -49.13 1.64 -8.71
CA ASN A 540 -49.40 2.24 -7.39
C ASN A 540 -48.17 2.96 -6.81
N GLY A 541 -47.17 3.28 -7.65
CA GLY A 541 -45.91 3.89 -7.24
C GLY A 541 -45.45 5.00 -8.19
N SER A 542 -44.20 5.43 -8.02
CA SER A 542 -43.52 6.38 -8.89
C SER A 542 -42.48 5.70 -9.77
N ILE A 543 -42.07 6.40 -10.83
CA ILE A 543 -40.89 6.05 -11.62
C ILE A 543 -39.77 7.03 -11.21
N THR A 544 -38.66 6.50 -10.70
CA THR A 544 -37.48 7.26 -10.28
C THR A 544 -36.28 6.80 -11.10
N ILE A 545 -35.58 7.76 -11.71
CA ILE A 545 -34.33 7.53 -12.44
C ILE A 545 -33.32 8.52 -11.87
N GLU A 546 -32.24 8.02 -11.28
CA GLU A 546 -31.25 8.84 -10.60
C GLU A 546 -29.84 8.30 -10.85
N ALA A 547 -28.93 9.21 -11.18
CA ALA A 547 -27.52 8.93 -11.32
C ALA A 547 -26.74 9.92 -10.43
N SER A 548 -25.81 9.42 -9.64
CA SER A 548 -24.94 10.22 -8.78
C SER A 548 -23.48 9.82 -8.97
N ASP A 549 -22.61 10.81 -9.14
CA ASP A 549 -21.17 10.62 -9.24
C ASP A 549 -20.50 11.57 -8.24
N ASP A 550 -19.79 11.00 -7.26
CA ASP A 550 -19.05 11.72 -6.22
C ASP A 550 -17.56 11.38 -6.27
N ALA A 551 -16.76 12.32 -6.76
CA ALA A 551 -15.32 12.19 -6.89
C ALA A 551 -14.60 13.17 -5.96
N THR A 552 -13.71 12.65 -5.10
CA THR A 552 -12.91 13.45 -4.18
C THR A 552 -11.43 13.08 -4.25
N ILE A 553 -10.57 14.10 -4.35
CA ILE A 553 -9.11 13.97 -4.21
C ILE A 553 -8.65 14.84 -3.04
N ILE A 554 -8.08 14.21 -2.01
CA ILE A 554 -7.36 14.84 -0.91
C ILE A 554 -5.88 14.48 -1.05
N ALA A 555 -5.03 15.48 -1.25
CA ALA A 555 -3.60 15.28 -1.39
C ALA A 555 -2.82 16.17 -0.43
N ASN A 556 -1.96 15.56 0.39
CA ASN A 556 -1.02 16.24 1.26
C ASN A 556 0.39 15.87 0.82
N SER A 557 1.25 16.86 0.59
CA SER A 557 2.62 16.62 0.15
C SER A 557 3.57 17.53 0.92
N GLU A 558 4.60 16.94 1.50
CA GLU A 558 5.65 17.62 2.25
C GLU A 558 7.02 17.27 1.68
N VAL A 559 7.86 18.29 1.49
CA VAL A 559 9.27 18.12 1.19
C VAL A 559 10.08 19.01 2.13
N SER A 560 11.05 18.42 2.82
CA SER A 560 11.99 19.11 3.70
C SER A 560 13.40 18.67 3.33
N ALA A 561 14.25 19.63 2.97
CA ALA A 561 15.67 19.41 2.77
C ALA A 561 16.45 20.36 3.67
N ILE A 562 17.11 19.81 4.69
CA ILE A 562 17.89 20.58 5.67
C ILE A 562 19.35 20.18 5.51
N SER A 563 20.19 21.16 5.22
CA SER A 563 21.64 21.00 5.26
C SER A 563 22.20 21.89 6.35
N LEU A 564 22.98 21.29 7.23
CA LEU A 564 23.65 21.94 8.34
C LEU A 564 25.10 21.47 8.37
N TYR A 565 26.03 22.41 8.51
CA TYR A 565 27.40 22.10 8.87
C TYR A 565 27.77 22.88 10.12
N ILE A 566 28.56 22.25 10.98
CA ILE A 566 29.05 22.86 12.22
C ILE A 566 30.58 22.80 12.18
N ALA A 567 31.19 23.99 12.17
CA ALA A 567 32.63 24.20 12.30
C ALA A 567 32.90 25.13 13.49
N PRO A 568 33.98 24.92 14.26
CA PRO A 568 34.32 25.70 15.45
C PRO A 568 34.77 27.14 15.17
#